data_AF-A0A950GYF3-F1
#
_entry.id   AF-A0A950GYF3-F1
#
_cell.length_a   1.000
_cell.length_b   1.000
_cell.length_c   1.000
_cell.angle_alpha   90.00
_cell.angle_beta   90.00
_cell.angle_gamma   90.00
#
_symmetry.space_group_name_H-M   'P 1'
#
loop_
_entity.id
_entity.type
_entity.pdbx_description
1 polymer ?
#
loop_
_entity_poly.entity_id
_entity_poly.type
_entity_poly.pdbx_seq_one_letter_code
_entity_poly.pdbx_strand_id
1 'polypeptide(L)'
;MSGPRRLSRRTLLGGALLGAGATIGLAGTPDAAEAAARGPHAGQLPNPNAPAGTDQIPQITSIVVVMMENHSFDSMLGTLRRGDGLRLDRHGHPRNTNPWPEDSVVPPPFSGAELRSFPMPNPCQVGGHPYNTWKAGHTS
;
A
#
# COMPACT_ATOMS: atom_id res chain seq x y z
N MET A 1 44.92 28.05 -18.37
CA MET A 1 43.80 27.30 -18.97
C MET A 1 43.01 26.67 -17.84
N SER A 2 41.92 27.32 -17.39
CA SER A 2 41.12 26.88 -16.25
C SER A 2 40.02 25.92 -16.70
N GLY A 3 40.06 24.67 -16.22
CA GLY A 3 39.00 23.68 -16.41
C GLY A 3 37.82 23.89 -15.44
N PRO A 4 36.63 23.35 -15.74
CA PRO A 4 35.40 23.66 -15.02
C PRO A 4 35.39 23.06 -13.61
N ARG A 5 35.10 23.90 -12.61
CA ARG A 5 34.92 23.50 -11.21
C ARG A 5 33.67 22.64 -11.08
N ARG A 6 33.84 21.37 -10.70
CA ARG A 6 32.73 20.46 -10.40
C ARG A 6 32.04 20.90 -9.10
N LEU A 7 30.80 21.36 -9.21
CA LEU A 7 29.95 21.64 -8.05
C LEU A 7 29.50 20.31 -7.43
N SER A 8 29.76 20.14 -6.13
CA SER A 8 29.38 18.96 -5.37
C SER A 8 27.96 19.09 -4.81
N ARG A 9 27.22 17.97 -4.75
CA ARG A 9 25.85 17.88 -4.19
C ARG A 9 25.73 18.47 -2.79
N ARG A 10 26.82 18.56 -2.03
CA ARG A 10 26.86 19.20 -0.70
C ARG A 10 26.71 20.72 -0.72
N THR A 11 27.10 21.40 -1.81
CA THR A 11 26.95 22.85 -1.96
C THR A 11 25.52 23.26 -2.33
N LEU A 12 24.75 22.37 -2.96
CA LEU A 12 23.35 22.62 -3.33
C LEU A 12 22.41 22.52 -2.12
N LEU A 13 22.72 21.65 -1.15
CA LEU A 13 21.88 21.40 0.02
C LEU A 13 22.20 22.32 1.22
N GLY A 14 23.33 23.03 1.20
CA GLY A 14 23.73 23.96 2.26
C GLY A 14 23.34 25.42 2.04
N GLY A 15 22.69 25.76 0.93
CA GLY A 15 22.53 27.14 0.45
C GLY A 15 21.09 27.69 0.37
N ALA A 16 20.11 27.07 1.04
CA ALA A 16 18.71 27.52 1.01
C ALA A 16 18.31 28.37 2.23
N LEU A 17 19.19 29.28 2.65
CA LEU A 17 18.85 30.35 3.57
C LEU A 17 19.37 31.65 2.95
N LEU A 18 18.43 32.49 2.48
CA LEU A 18 18.46 33.95 2.33
C LEU A 18 17.62 34.38 1.11
N GLY A 19 16.36 34.74 1.36
CA GLY A 19 15.48 35.36 0.37
C GLY A 19 14.18 35.82 1.04
N ALA A 20 14.19 37.05 1.56
CA ALA A 20 13.08 37.67 2.27
C ALA A 20 11.88 37.94 1.36
N GLY A 21 10.68 37.61 1.82
CA GLY A 21 9.41 38.04 1.23
C GLY A 21 8.35 38.11 2.33
N ALA A 22 8.11 39.32 2.84
CA ALA A 22 7.08 39.57 3.84
C ALA A 22 5.68 39.41 3.21
N THR A 23 4.86 38.53 3.78
CA THR A 23 3.40 38.59 3.62
C THR A 23 2.76 38.51 5.01
N ILE A 24 2.06 39.59 5.36
CA ILE A 24 1.17 39.68 6.52
C ILE A 24 -0.18 39.13 6.06
N GLY A 25 -0.73 38.13 6.76
CA GLY A 25 -2.08 37.63 6.45
C GLY A 25 -2.52 36.43 7.30
N LEU A 26 -3.42 36.71 8.25
CA LEU A 26 -4.32 35.84 9.02
C LEU A 26 -4.19 34.30 8.96
N ALA A 27 -4.08 33.74 10.17
CA ALA A 27 -4.84 32.59 10.68
C ALA A 27 -4.59 31.19 10.09
N GLY A 28 -4.03 30.34 10.94
CA GLY A 28 -4.00 28.88 10.78
C GLY A 28 -2.65 28.37 11.24
N THR A 29 -2.54 27.91 12.49
CA THR A 29 -1.38 27.12 12.90
C THR A 29 -1.25 25.92 11.95
N PRO A 30 -0.16 25.81 11.17
CA PRO A 30 0.01 24.69 10.23
C PRO A 30 0.03 23.34 10.97
N ASP A 31 0.31 23.35 12.28
CA ASP A 31 0.37 22.16 13.11
C ASP A 31 -0.95 21.38 13.19
N ALA A 32 -2.11 22.02 13.14
CA ALA A 32 -3.38 21.28 13.29
C ALA A 32 -3.74 20.48 12.03
N ALA A 33 -3.46 21.03 10.85
CA ALA A 33 -3.69 20.35 9.57
C ALA A 33 -2.59 19.30 9.29
N GLU A 34 -1.35 19.56 9.70
CA GLU A 34 -0.26 18.61 9.54
C GLU A 34 -0.34 17.45 10.55
N ALA A 35 -0.85 17.69 11.77
CA ALA A 35 -1.16 16.63 12.73
C ALA A 35 -2.32 15.74 12.26
N ALA A 36 -3.31 16.29 11.55
CA ALA A 36 -4.38 15.48 10.95
C ALA A 36 -3.91 14.66 9.72
N ALA A 37 -2.83 15.09 9.05
CA ALA A 37 -2.25 14.40 7.90
C ALA A 37 -1.33 13.24 8.30
N ARG A 38 -0.79 13.26 9.52
CA ARG A 38 -0.05 12.13 10.09
C ARG A 38 -1.06 11.15 10.68
N GLY A 39 -1.46 10.18 9.88
CA GLY A 39 -2.19 9.00 10.38
C GLY A 39 -1.49 8.41 11.62
N PRO A 40 -2.23 7.67 12.46
CA PRO A 40 -1.74 7.25 13.76
C PRO A 40 -0.35 6.60 13.65
N HIS A 41 0.59 7.08 14.46
CA HIS A 41 1.94 6.54 14.50
C HIS A 41 1.95 5.18 15.20
N ALA A 42 2.93 4.33 14.86
CA ALA A 42 3.06 3.02 15.49
C ALA A 42 3.10 3.15 17.02
N GLY A 43 2.23 2.42 17.72
CA GLY A 43 2.07 2.48 19.17
C GLY A 43 1.02 3.48 19.68
N GLN A 44 0.44 4.33 18.82
CA GLN A 44 -0.68 5.19 19.19
C GLN A 44 -1.99 4.39 19.25
N LEU A 45 -2.79 4.61 20.29
CA LEU A 45 -4.13 4.03 20.37
C LEU A 45 -5.05 4.60 19.29
N PRO A 46 -5.98 3.80 18.73
CA PRO A 46 -6.98 4.30 17.79
C PRO A 46 -7.79 5.48 18.35
N ASN A 47 -8.08 5.46 19.65
CA ASN A 47 -8.61 6.61 20.39
C ASN A 47 -7.61 7.02 21.49
N PRO A 48 -6.85 8.11 21.28
CA PRO A 48 -5.86 8.60 22.25
C PRO A 48 -6.47 9.08 23.59
N ASN A 49 -7.76 9.39 23.62
CA ASN A 49 -8.44 9.96 24.79
C ASN A 49 -9.01 8.88 25.72
N ALA A 50 -8.74 7.60 25.45
CA ALA A 50 -9.24 6.51 26.26
C ALA A 50 -8.13 5.53 26.66
N PRO A 51 -8.20 4.96 27.87
CA PRO A 51 -7.31 3.87 28.27
C PRO A 51 -7.42 2.68 27.31
N ALA A 52 -6.30 1.97 27.09
CA ALA A 52 -6.29 0.74 26.30
C ALA A 52 -7.25 -0.30 26.90
N GLY A 53 -7.98 -1.02 26.04
CA GLY A 53 -8.95 -2.04 26.46
C GLY A 53 -10.33 -1.51 26.88
N THR A 54 -10.54 -0.19 26.87
CA THR A 54 -11.87 0.39 27.07
C THR A 54 -12.81 -0.05 25.94
N ASP A 55 -13.98 -0.62 26.27
CA ASP A 55 -15.00 -0.91 25.27
C ASP A 55 -15.56 0.42 24.73
N GLN A 56 -15.38 0.64 23.43
CA GLN A 56 -15.81 1.84 22.71
C GLN A 56 -16.88 1.56 21.66
N ILE A 57 -17.33 0.30 21.54
CA ILE A 57 -18.32 -0.13 20.55
C ILE A 57 -19.42 -0.97 21.22
N PRO A 58 -20.08 -0.48 22.29
CA PRO A 58 -20.98 -1.28 23.12
C PRO A 58 -22.21 -1.81 22.38
N GLN A 59 -22.53 -1.28 21.19
CA GLN A 59 -23.62 -1.80 20.36
C GLN A 59 -23.25 -3.09 19.61
N ILE A 60 -21.96 -3.43 19.50
CA ILE A 60 -21.47 -4.63 18.81
C ILE A 60 -21.19 -5.70 19.87
N THR A 61 -22.13 -6.63 20.05
CA THR A 61 -22.01 -7.71 21.04
C THR A 61 -21.22 -8.92 20.54
N SER A 62 -21.03 -9.03 19.22
CA SER A 62 -20.38 -10.17 18.59
C SER A 62 -19.63 -9.74 17.34
N ILE A 63 -18.34 -10.10 17.30
CA ILE A 63 -17.46 -9.85 16.16
C ILE A 63 -17.17 -11.21 15.53
N VAL A 64 -17.56 -11.39 14.27
CA VAL A 64 -17.18 -12.56 13.47
C VAL A 64 -16.03 -12.16 12.58
N VAL A 65 -14.87 -12.78 12.78
CA VAL A 65 -13.69 -12.55 11.95
C VAL A 65 -13.61 -13.65 10.89
N VAL A 66 -13.72 -13.27 9.62
CA VAL A 66 -13.50 -14.17 8.49
C VAL A 66 -12.06 -14.01 8.02
N MET A 67 -11.27 -15.07 8.17
CA MET A 67 -9.89 -15.11 7.68
C MET A 67 -9.90 -15.74 6.29
N MET A 68 -9.64 -14.92 5.27
CA MET A 68 -9.37 -15.40 3.91
C MET A 68 -7.86 -15.57 3.77
N GLU A 69 -7.37 -16.80 3.56
CA GLU A 69 -5.96 -17.02 3.26
C GLU A 69 -5.72 -16.98 1.74
N ASN A 70 -4.49 -16.58 1.40
CA ASN A 70 -3.91 -16.52 0.07
C ASN A 70 -4.69 -15.68 -0.98
N HIS A 71 -5.56 -14.77 -0.53
CA HIS A 71 -6.18 -13.77 -1.39
C HIS A 71 -5.55 -12.41 -1.14
N SER A 72 -4.85 -11.88 -2.14
CA SER A 72 -4.40 -10.49 -2.12
C SER A 72 -5.59 -9.54 -2.20
N PHE A 73 -5.40 -8.31 -1.68
CA PHE A 73 -6.40 -7.25 -1.82
C PHE A 73 -6.82 -7.07 -3.28
N ASP A 74 -5.84 -7.05 -4.20
CA ASP A 74 -6.08 -6.85 -5.63
C ASP A 74 -6.93 -7.95 -6.27
N SER A 75 -6.80 -9.20 -5.79
CA SER A 75 -7.58 -10.33 -6.28
C SER A 75 -9.08 -10.20 -5.97
N MET A 76 -9.43 -9.60 -4.83
CA MET A 76 -10.82 -9.52 -4.37
C MET A 76 -11.45 -8.16 -4.65
N LEU A 77 -10.68 -7.09 -4.42
CA LEU A 77 -11.16 -5.72 -4.37
C LEU A 77 -10.36 -4.81 -5.30
N GLY A 78 -9.38 -5.32 -6.04
CA GLY A 78 -8.46 -4.50 -6.85
C GLY A 78 -9.13 -3.70 -7.95
N THR A 79 -10.30 -4.10 -8.43
CA THR A 79 -11.06 -3.33 -9.41
C THR A 79 -12.01 -2.31 -8.77
N LEU A 80 -12.17 -2.35 -7.44
CA LEU A 80 -12.85 -1.28 -6.72
C LEU A 80 -11.96 -0.05 -6.76
N ARG A 81 -12.52 1.08 -7.21
CA ARG A 81 -11.79 2.34 -7.40
C ARG A 81 -11.49 3.07 -6.07
N ARG A 82 -11.20 2.31 -5.01
CA ARG A 82 -10.94 2.80 -3.65
C ARG A 82 -9.65 2.16 -3.12
N GLY A 83 -8.71 2.99 -2.67
CA GLY A 83 -7.39 2.55 -2.20
C GLY A 83 -6.40 2.33 -3.34
N ASP A 84 -5.32 1.60 -3.05
CA ASP A 84 -4.19 1.33 -3.96
C ASP A 84 -4.40 0.11 -4.87
N GLY A 85 -5.64 -0.13 -5.30
CA GLY A 85 -5.98 -1.29 -6.15
C GLY A 85 -5.36 -1.26 -7.56
N LEU A 86 -5.87 -2.13 -8.43
CA LEU A 86 -5.43 -2.24 -9.82
C LEU A 86 -5.71 -0.95 -10.59
N ARG A 87 -4.70 -0.47 -11.34
CA ARG A 87 -4.85 0.63 -12.30
C ARG A 87 -5.67 0.13 -13.48
N LEU A 88 -6.78 0.82 -13.75
CA LEU A 88 -7.72 0.38 -14.77
C LEU A 88 -7.63 1.17 -16.07
N ASP A 89 -8.01 0.41 -17.07
CA ASP A 89 -8.43 0.72 -18.40
C ASP A 89 -9.33 1.94 -18.61
N ARG A 90 -9.34 2.53 -19.82
CA ARG A 90 -10.54 3.25 -20.28
C ARG A 90 -11.74 2.29 -20.42
N HIS A 91 -11.47 1.00 -20.60
CA HIS A 91 -12.44 -0.07 -20.69
C HIS A 91 -12.59 -0.84 -19.35
N GLY A 92 -11.95 -0.37 -18.28
CA GLY A 92 -12.02 -1.01 -16.95
C GLY A 92 -11.11 -2.23 -16.76
N HIS A 93 -10.19 -2.53 -17.67
CA HIS A 93 -9.28 -3.67 -17.54
C HIS A 93 -8.01 -3.34 -16.72
N PRO A 94 -7.53 -4.24 -15.86
CA PRO A 94 -6.26 -4.04 -15.16
C PRO A 94 -5.07 -3.82 -16.10
N ARG A 95 -4.24 -2.83 -15.79
CA ARG A 95 -3.00 -2.52 -16.51
C ARG A 95 -1.72 -2.92 -15.79
N ASN A 96 -1.79 -3.20 -14.49
CA ASN A 96 -0.64 -3.66 -13.72
C ASN A 96 -0.11 -4.98 -14.29
N THR A 97 1.22 -5.07 -14.36
CA THR A 97 1.93 -6.26 -14.82
C THR A 97 3.08 -6.58 -13.88
N ASN A 98 3.42 -7.85 -13.79
CA ASN A 98 4.63 -8.35 -13.14
C ASN A 98 5.56 -8.95 -14.22
N PRO A 99 6.89 -8.92 -14.02
CA PRO A 99 7.80 -9.72 -14.84
C PRO A 99 7.39 -11.20 -14.83
N TRP A 100 7.63 -11.93 -15.93
CA TRP A 100 7.45 -13.37 -15.92
C TRP A 100 8.40 -14.00 -14.88
N PRO A 101 7.93 -14.88 -13.98
CA PRO A 101 8.79 -15.48 -12.97
C PRO A 101 9.90 -16.32 -13.61
N GLU A 102 11.14 -16.11 -13.17
CA GLU A 102 12.30 -16.87 -13.67
C GLU A 102 12.21 -18.37 -13.33
N ASP A 103 11.56 -18.68 -12.21
CA ASP A 103 11.32 -20.04 -11.68
C ASP A 103 9.96 -20.62 -12.09
N SER A 104 9.26 -19.99 -13.04
CA SER A 104 7.97 -20.48 -13.50
C SER A 104 8.09 -21.88 -14.10
N VAL A 105 7.24 -22.80 -13.64
CA VAL A 105 7.13 -24.17 -14.18
C VAL A 105 6.73 -24.15 -15.67
N VAL A 106 6.16 -23.03 -16.13
CA VAL A 106 5.81 -22.79 -17.52
C VAL A 106 6.77 -21.74 -18.11
N PRO A 107 7.51 -22.06 -19.19
CA PRO A 107 8.43 -21.11 -19.79
C PRO A 107 7.70 -19.88 -20.33
N PRO A 108 8.35 -18.70 -20.38
CA PRO A 108 7.73 -17.51 -20.93
C PRO A 108 7.35 -17.74 -22.40
N PRO A 109 6.17 -17.28 -22.83
CA PRO A 109 5.71 -17.47 -24.21
C PRO A 109 6.57 -16.72 -25.25
N PHE A 110 7.30 -15.68 -24.82
CA PHE A 110 8.26 -14.92 -25.64
C PHE A 110 9.23 -14.16 -24.73
N SER A 111 10.34 -13.66 -25.31
CA SER A 111 11.31 -12.83 -24.58
C SER A 111 10.68 -11.55 -24.07
N GLY A 112 10.85 -11.25 -22.77
CA GLY A 112 10.24 -10.08 -22.12
C GLY A 112 8.74 -10.24 -21.86
N ALA A 113 8.22 -11.48 -21.80
CA ALA A 113 6.86 -11.72 -21.37
C ALA A 113 6.60 -11.14 -19.96
N GLU A 114 5.39 -10.63 -19.77
CA GLU A 114 4.91 -10.10 -18.50
C GLU A 114 3.64 -10.84 -18.08
N LEU A 115 3.47 -11.07 -16.79
CA LEU A 115 2.26 -11.60 -16.19
C LEU A 115 1.26 -10.47 -15.94
N ARG A 116 0.11 -10.53 -16.61
CA ARG A 116 -1.02 -9.61 -16.40
C ARG A 116 -2.02 -10.20 -15.43
N SER A 117 -2.76 -9.36 -14.71
CA SER A 117 -3.94 -9.82 -13.98
C SER A 117 -4.98 -10.37 -14.97
N PHE A 118 -5.54 -11.54 -14.67
CA PHE A 118 -6.59 -12.17 -15.45
C PHE A 118 -7.71 -12.65 -14.52
N PRO A 119 -8.97 -12.74 -15.00
CA PRO A 119 -10.04 -13.38 -14.24
C PRO A 119 -9.66 -14.84 -13.98
N MET A 120 -9.65 -15.23 -12.70
CA MET A 120 -9.40 -16.62 -12.32
C MET A 120 -10.45 -17.52 -13.00
N PRO A 121 -10.07 -18.53 -13.81
CA PRO A 121 -11.02 -19.33 -14.58
C PRO A 121 -12.01 -20.12 -13.70
N ASN A 122 -11.61 -20.43 -12.47
CA ASN A 122 -12.48 -21.02 -11.46
C ASN A 122 -12.12 -20.45 -10.07
N PRO A 123 -13.08 -20.38 -9.14
CA PRO A 123 -12.80 -19.99 -7.75
C PRO A 123 -12.25 -21.17 -6.92
N CYS A 124 -12.02 -22.32 -7.55
CA CYS A 124 -11.67 -23.54 -6.82
C CYS A 124 -10.20 -23.52 -6.42
N GLN A 125 -9.95 -23.92 -5.17
CA GLN A 125 -8.60 -24.16 -4.71
C GLN A 125 -8.04 -25.40 -5.41
N VAL A 126 -6.87 -25.25 -6.04
CA VAL A 126 -6.16 -26.37 -6.69
C VAL A 126 -5.75 -27.37 -5.61
N GLY A 127 -6.10 -28.65 -5.79
CA GLY A 127 -5.74 -29.71 -4.85
C GLY A 127 -4.21 -29.85 -4.70
N GLY A 128 -3.72 -30.00 -3.47
CA GLY A 128 -2.29 -30.11 -3.17
C GLY A 128 -1.59 -28.79 -2.80
N HIS A 129 -2.33 -27.67 -2.73
CA HIS A 129 -1.83 -26.37 -2.29
C HIS A 129 -2.43 -25.95 -0.94
N PRO A 130 -1.72 -25.14 -0.12
CA PRO A 130 -2.06 -24.85 1.27
C PRO A 130 -3.50 -24.35 1.45
N TYR A 131 -4.19 -24.90 2.46
CA TYR A 131 -5.62 -24.71 2.74
C TYR A 131 -5.85 -23.85 3.98
N ASN A 132 -6.90 -23.05 3.95
CA ASN A 132 -7.35 -22.17 5.03
C ASN A 132 -8.05 -22.91 6.18
N THR A 133 -7.73 -24.19 6.37
CA THR A 133 -8.28 -24.97 7.49
C THR A 133 -7.40 -24.76 8.70
N TRP A 134 -8.02 -24.65 9.88
CA TRP A 134 -7.31 -24.61 11.15
C TRP A 134 -6.23 -25.69 11.26
N LYS A 135 -6.55 -26.90 10.79
CA LYS A 135 -5.63 -28.04 10.79
C LYS A 135 -4.40 -27.79 9.92
N ALA A 136 -4.58 -27.29 8.70
CA ALA A 136 -3.48 -27.06 7.76
C ALA A 136 -2.47 -26.02 8.25
N GLY A 137 -2.90 -24.97 8.95
CA GLY A 137 -2.00 -23.97 9.53
C GLY A 137 -1.20 -24.42 10.76
N HIS A 138 -1.54 -25.56 11.37
CA HIS A 138 -0.92 -26.06 12.61
C HIS A 138 -0.21 -27.42 12.46
N THR A 139 -0.26 -28.03 11.27
CA THR A 139 0.40 -29.33 10.99
C THR A 139 1.49 -29.24 9.92
N SER A 140 1.87 -28.03 9.50
CA SER A 140 2.98 -27.75 8.58
C SER A 140 4.31 -27.62 9.31
#